data_AF-A0A8T2UHI2-F1
#
_entry.id   AF-A0A8T2UHI2-F1
#
_cell.length_a   1.000
_cell.length_b   1.000
_cell.length_c   1.000
_cell.angle_alpha   90.00
_cell.angle_beta   90.00
_cell.angle_gamma   90.00
#
_symmetry.space_group_name_H-M   'P 1'
#
loop_
_entity.id
_entity.type
_entity.pdbx_description
1 polymer ?
#
loop_
_entity_poly.entity_id
_entity_poly.type
_entity_poly.pdbx_seq_one_letter_code
_entity_poly.pdbx_strand_id
1 'polypeptide(L)'
;MAGCISVRGTPSSLSFRCSSFVSPALSLQLSRPQRVHLTPRPLVVCPLAKRICQMTGKKRNNGYKVSFSNHRTKKLQQVNLQHKRLWWEEGKRFVKMRISAKALKTIDRKGLQQVAKDNGIDLNKF
;
A
#
# COMPACT_ATOMS: atom_id res chain seq x y z
N MET A 1 -10.05 65.12 -19.02
CA MET A 1 -9.76 66.49 -18.55
C MET A 1 -8.42 66.46 -17.82
N ALA A 2 -7.55 67.42 -18.16
CA ALA A 2 -6.29 67.89 -17.56
C ALA A 2 -5.64 67.09 -16.40
N GLY A 3 -4.33 66.96 -16.30
CA GLY A 3 -3.24 67.66 -16.96
C GLY A 3 -1.93 67.41 -16.18
N CYS A 4 -0.81 67.47 -16.91
CA CYS A 4 0.56 67.26 -16.46
C CYS A 4 1.12 68.40 -15.60
N ILE A 5 2.10 68.10 -14.73
CA ILE A 5 3.25 68.95 -14.34
C ILE A 5 4.38 67.96 -13.99
N SER A 6 5.51 67.75 -14.68
CA SER A 6 6.57 68.56 -15.33
C SER A 6 7.49 69.36 -14.40
N VAL A 7 8.68 68.80 -14.14
CA VAL A 7 9.99 69.51 -14.07
C VAL A 7 11.07 68.47 -14.41
N ARG A 8 11.59 68.44 -15.63
CA ARG A 8 12.71 69.21 -16.22
C ARG A 8 14.08 68.93 -15.58
N GLY A 9 14.95 68.32 -16.36
CA GLY A 9 16.38 68.18 -16.08
C GLY A 9 17.11 67.25 -17.08
N THR A 10 17.34 67.72 -18.30
CA THR A 10 18.43 67.28 -19.19
C THR A 10 19.45 68.45 -19.28
N PRO A 11 20.64 68.37 -19.93
CA PRO A 11 21.19 67.30 -20.78
C PRO A 11 22.72 67.06 -20.63
N SER A 12 23.25 66.25 -21.56
CA SER A 12 24.65 66.18 -22.04
C SER A 12 25.60 65.27 -21.25
N SER A 13 26.35 64.33 -21.85
CA SER A 13 26.87 64.29 -23.22
C SER A 13 27.29 62.87 -23.66
N LEU A 14 27.11 62.63 -24.96
CA LEU A 14 27.94 61.84 -25.89
C LEU A 14 28.00 60.30 -25.76
N SER A 15 27.09 59.70 -26.54
CA SER A 15 27.35 58.63 -27.53
C SER A 15 28.72 57.95 -27.57
N PHE A 16 28.71 56.62 -27.53
CA PHE A 16 29.21 55.79 -28.64
C PHE A 16 28.31 54.56 -28.80
N ARG A 17 27.67 54.46 -29.97
CA ARG A 17 27.12 53.22 -30.50
C ARG A 17 28.30 52.36 -30.96
N CYS A 18 28.31 51.08 -30.60
CA CYS A 18 28.52 50.06 -31.63
C CYS A 18 27.80 48.78 -31.22
N SER A 19 26.84 48.42 -32.07
CA SER A 19 26.04 47.22 -32.07
C SER A 19 26.83 46.05 -32.66
N SER A 20 26.86 44.94 -31.94
CA SER A 20 26.83 43.58 -32.49
C SER A 20 26.81 42.60 -31.31
N PHE A 21 25.62 42.17 -30.86
CA PHE A 21 25.09 40.85 -31.26
C PHE A 21 26.18 39.78 -31.30
N VAL A 22 26.31 38.98 -30.24
CA VAL A 22 26.04 37.54 -30.26
C VAL A 22 25.72 37.07 -28.84
N SER A 23 24.59 36.38 -28.77
CA SER A 23 23.89 35.69 -27.70
C SER A 23 24.62 35.35 -26.39
N PRO A 24 23.97 35.52 -25.23
CA PRO A 24 24.39 34.81 -24.03
C PRO A 24 24.29 33.32 -24.31
N ALA A 25 25.33 32.57 -23.96
CA ALA A 25 25.21 31.14 -23.75
C ALA A 25 24.10 30.97 -22.70
N LEU A 26 22.89 30.68 -23.18
CA LEU A 26 21.82 30.13 -22.37
C LEU A 26 22.44 28.86 -21.81
N SER A 27 22.97 28.95 -20.60
CA SER A 27 23.20 27.79 -19.77
C SER A 27 21.81 27.17 -19.64
N LEU A 28 21.50 26.25 -20.56
CA LEU A 28 20.58 25.17 -20.31
C LEU A 28 21.21 24.45 -19.13
N GLN A 29 20.95 24.98 -17.94
CA GLN A 29 20.79 24.16 -16.77
C GLN A 29 19.70 23.18 -17.19
N LEU A 30 20.14 22.06 -17.75
CA LEU A 30 19.50 20.79 -17.50
C LEU A 30 19.46 20.69 -15.98
N SER A 31 18.46 21.34 -15.38
CA SER A 31 17.91 20.96 -14.11
C SER A 31 17.60 19.50 -14.33
N ARG A 32 18.53 18.63 -13.90
CA ARG A 32 18.29 17.19 -13.80
C ARG A 32 16.87 17.10 -13.26
N PRO A 33 15.91 16.53 -14.00
CA PRO A 33 14.63 16.27 -13.40
C PRO A 33 14.97 15.49 -12.15
N GLN A 34 14.61 16.04 -10.99
CA GLN A 34 14.83 15.36 -9.72
C GLN A 34 14.33 13.96 -9.98
N ARG A 35 15.24 12.99 -9.85
CA ARG A 35 14.94 11.59 -9.98
C ARG A 35 13.82 11.37 -8.98
N VAL A 36 12.59 11.36 -9.47
CA VAL A 36 11.45 10.95 -8.66
C VAL A 36 11.85 9.56 -8.25
N HIS A 37 12.29 9.44 -6.99
CA HIS A 37 12.33 8.17 -6.35
C HIS A 37 10.89 7.72 -6.43
N LEU A 38 10.60 6.90 -7.44
CA LEU A 38 9.48 6.01 -7.40
C LEU A 38 9.73 5.23 -6.12
N THR A 39 9.16 5.71 -5.02
CA THR A 39 8.99 4.92 -3.82
C THR A 39 8.49 3.61 -4.37
N PRO A 40 9.19 2.47 -4.18
CA PRO A 40 8.58 1.22 -4.56
C PRO A 40 7.25 1.25 -3.84
N ARG A 41 6.13 1.26 -4.60
CA ARG A 41 4.80 1.02 -4.06
C ARG A 41 5.05 -0.07 -3.04
N PRO A 42 4.76 0.14 -1.74
CA PRO A 42 5.03 -0.89 -0.75
C PRO A 42 4.40 -2.12 -1.36
N LEU A 43 5.23 -3.09 -1.73
CA LEU A 43 4.75 -4.28 -2.40
C LEU A 43 3.65 -4.72 -1.46
N VAL A 44 2.39 -4.59 -1.88
CA VAL A 44 1.29 -5.11 -1.11
C VAL A 44 1.71 -6.54 -1.04
N VAL A 45 2.18 -6.94 0.14
CA VAL A 45 2.33 -8.33 0.46
C VAL A 45 0.87 -8.73 0.51
N CYS A 46 0.28 -8.96 -0.66
CA CYS A 46 -0.76 -9.91 -0.83
C CYS A 46 -0.25 -11.05 0.04
N PRO A 47 -0.99 -11.48 1.08
CA PRO A 47 -0.57 -12.58 1.94
C PRO A 47 -0.60 -13.90 1.14
N LEU A 48 0.11 -13.89 0.01
CA LEU A 48 0.14 -14.81 -1.09
C LEU A 48 0.70 -16.09 -0.51
N ALA A 49 -0.26 -17.00 -0.35
CA ALA A 49 -0.09 -18.43 -0.29
C ALA A 49 0.48 -19.06 1.00
N LYS A 50 0.56 -18.36 2.14
CA LYS A 50 0.66 -19.09 3.42
C LYS A 50 -0.73 -19.69 3.75
N ARG A 51 -0.85 -21.02 3.84
CA ARG A 51 -2.09 -21.72 4.28
C ARG A 51 -2.31 -21.50 5.78
N ILE A 52 -2.76 -20.30 6.13
CA ILE A 52 -3.04 -19.86 7.50
C ILE A 52 -4.47 -19.32 7.56
N CYS A 53 -5.18 -19.65 8.63
CA CYS A 53 -6.51 -19.08 8.90
C CYS A 53 -6.36 -17.61 9.28
N GLN A 54 -7.11 -16.70 8.63
CA GLN A 54 -7.00 -15.27 8.90
C GLN A 54 -7.51 -14.89 10.31
N MET A 55 -8.58 -15.54 10.79
CA MET A 55 -9.14 -15.28 12.13
C MET A 55 -8.33 -15.87 13.29
N THR A 56 -7.96 -17.15 13.22
CA THR A 56 -7.35 -17.87 14.37
C THR A 56 -5.85 -18.11 14.19
N GLY A 57 -5.26 -17.74 13.05
CA GLY A 57 -3.84 -17.98 12.80
C GLY A 57 -3.42 -19.45 12.68
N LYS A 58 -4.36 -20.40 12.61
CA LYS A 58 -4.07 -21.84 12.53
C LYS A 58 -3.19 -22.16 11.31
N LYS A 59 -2.09 -22.88 11.54
CA LYS A 59 -1.09 -23.26 10.54
C LYS A 59 -1.12 -24.77 10.30
N ARG A 60 -0.46 -25.19 9.22
CA ARG A 60 -0.22 -26.61 8.93
C ARG A 60 0.53 -27.29 10.08
N ASN A 61 0.23 -28.55 10.33
CA ASN A 61 0.95 -29.37 11.29
C ASN A 61 1.94 -30.31 10.57
N ASN A 62 3.11 -30.54 11.17
CA ASN A 62 4.06 -31.52 10.69
C ASN A 62 3.66 -32.89 11.25
N GLY A 63 3.47 -33.89 10.39
CA GLY A 63 3.10 -35.24 10.80
C GLY A 63 3.79 -36.31 9.98
N TYR A 64 3.40 -37.57 10.19
CA TYR A 64 3.88 -38.71 9.42
C TYR A 64 2.73 -39.49 8.78
N LYS A 65 3.01 -40.13 7.65
CA LYS A 65 2.26 -41.30 7.18
C LYS A 65 3.00 -42.53 7.72
N VAL A 66 2.30 -43.42 8.39
CA VAL A 66 2.87 -44.65 8.95
C VAL A 66 2.31 -45.82 8.12
N SER A 67 3.18 -46.71 7.64
CA SER A 67 2.78 -47.94 6.96
C SER A 67 2.43 -49.04 7.95
N PHE A 68 1.87 -50.16 7.47
CA PHE A 68 1.66 -51.37 8.28
C PHE A 68 2.96 -51.90 8.90
N SER A 69 4.08 -51.80 8.17
CA SER A 69 5.43 -52.11 8.65
C SER A 69 6.07 -51.01 9.54
N ASN A 70 5.30 -50.01 9.98
CA ASN A 70 5.74 -48.86 10.78
C ASN A 70 6.81 -47.94 10.12
N HIS A 71 6.96 -48.00 8.80
CA HIS A 71 7.80 -47.04 8.08
C HIS A 71 7.16 -45.65 8.10
N ARG A 72 7.93 -44.63 8.54
CA ARG A 72 7.44 -43.26 8.77
C ARG A 72 7.89 -42.32 7.65
N THR A 73 6.97 -41.89 6.81
CA THR A 73 7.22 -40.86 5.79
C THR A 73 6.71 -39.51 6.27
N LYS A 74 7.52 -38.45 6.16
CA LYS A 74 7.14 -37.08 6.54
C LYS A 74 5.96 -36.61 5.67
N LYS A 75 4.94 -36.02 6.28
CA LYS A 75 3.84 -35.36 5.57
C LYS A 75 3.40 -34.09 6.29
N LEU A 76 2.84 -33.14 5.53
CA LEU A 76 2.25 -31.93 6.09
C LEU A 76 0.73 -32.09 6.16
N GLN A 77 0.17 -31.99 7.36
CA GLN A 77 -1.27 -31.93 7.57
C GLN A 77 -1.75 -30.50 7.33
N GLN A 78 -2.47 -30.29 6.24
CA GLN A 78 -2.98 -28.98 5.85
C GLN A 78 -4.20 -28.58 6.68
N VAL A 79 -4.40 -27.28 6.88
CA VAL A 79 -5.62 -26.73 7.49
C VAL A 79 -6.75 -26.75 6.47
N ASN A 80 -7.95 -27.19 6.89
CA ASN A 80 -9.17 -27.07 6.09
C ASN A 80 -9.61 -25.59 6.02
N LEU A 81 -9.11 -24.86 5.03
CA LEU A 81 -9.39 -23.45 4.79
C LEU A 81 -10.38 -23.29 3.63
N GLN A 82 -11.39 -22.45 3.82
CA GLN A 82 -12.43 -22.16 2.85
C GLN A 82 -12.57 -20.64 2.66
N HIS A 83 -12.87 -20.21 1.44
CA HIS A 83 -13.22 -18.82 1.17
C HIS A 83 -14.69 -18.61 1.53
N LYS A 84 -14.96 -17.77 2.53
CA LYS A 84 -16.31 -17.49 3.02
C LYS A 84 -16.53 -16.00 3.16
N ARG A 85 -17.80 -15.61 3.01
CA ARG A 85 -18.32 -14.27 3.26
C ARG A 85 -19.02 -14.30 4.61
N LEU A 86 -18.60 -13.45 5.53
CA LEU A 86 -19.25 -13.28 6.82
C LEU A 86 -19.93 -11.93 6.88
N TRP A 87 -21.13 -11.89 7.45
CA TRP A 87 -21.82 -10.63 7.70
C TRP A 87 -21.25 -9.96 8.95
N TRP A 88 -21.02 -8.66 8.88
CA TRP A 88 -20.51 -7.85 9.98
C TRP A 88 -21.53 -6.76 10.33
N GLU A 89 -22.09 -6.83 11.53
CA GLU A 89 -23.22 -5.98 11.94
C GLU A 89 -22.84 -4.50 12.07
N GLU A 90 -21.70 -4.18 12.69
CA GLU A 90 -21.28 -2.79 12.91
C GLU A 90 -20.95 -2.06 11.60
N GLY A 91 -20.24 -2.74 10.70
CA GLY A 91 -19.89 -2.17 9.39
C GLY A 91 -20.93 -2.40 8.30
N LYS A 92 -22.06 -3.06 8.62
CA LYS A 92 -23.17 -3.42 7.71
C LYS A 92 -22.68 -3.94 6.34
N ARG A 93 -21.66 -4.80 6.36
CA ARG A 93 -21.00 -5.29 5.15
C ARG A 93 -20.59 -6.74 5.25
N PHE A 94 -20.37 -7.36 4.10
CA PHE A 94 -19.77 -8.69 4.02
C PHE A 94 -18.24 -8.61 4.02
N VAL A 95 -17.61 -9.37 4.90
CA VAL A 95 -16.16 -9.56 4.95
C VAL A 95 -15.79 -10.85 4.25
N LYS A 96 -14.94 -10.76 3.22
CA LYS A 96 -14.42 -11.92 2.46
C LYS A 96 -13.09 -12.36 3.06
N MET A 97 -13.02 -13.58 3.58
CA MET A 97 -11.79 -14.09 4.18
C MET A 97 -11.64 -15.61 4.04
N ARG A 98 -10.39 -16.08 4.19
CA ARG A 98 -10.01 -17.50 4.23
C ARG A 98 -10.07 -18.00 5.67
N ILE A 99 -11.09 -18.79 5.97
CA ILE A 99 -11.41 -19.21 7.33
C ILE A 99 -11.30 -20.73 7.46
N SER A 100 -10.85 -21.20 8.62
CA SER A 100 -10.88 -22.62 8.95
C SER A 100 -12.26 -23.08 9.42
N ALA A 101 -12.63 -24.34 9.17
CA ALA A 101 -13.92 -24.87 9.62
C ALA A 101 -14.17 -24.73 11.14
N LYS A 102 -13.11 -24.85 11.95
CA LYS A 102 -13.20 -24.66 13.41
C LYS A 102 -13.42 -23.20 13.81
N ALA A 103 -12.90 -22.26 13.02
CA ALA A 103 -13.12 -20.83 13.25
C ALA A 103 -14.58 -20.47 12.92
N LEU A 104 -15.15 -21.01 11.83
CA LEU A 104 -16.58 -20.86 11.52
C LEU A 104 -17.47 -21.30 12.70
N LYS A 105 -17.27 -22.53 13.21
CA LYS A 105 -18.00 -23.02 14.40
C LYS A 105 -17.82 -22.15 15.65
N THR A 106 -16.73 -21.39 15.75
CA THR A 106 -16.49 -20.49 16.88
C THR A 106 -17.22 -19.17 16.69
N ILE A 107 -17.24 -18.65 15.45
CA ILE A 107 -18.00 -17.47 15.06
C ILE A 107 -19.50 -17.72 15.24
N ASP A 108 -20.00 -18.91 14.87
CA ASP A 108 -21.41 -19.25 15.04
C ASP A 108 -21.84 -19.29 16.52
N ARG A 109 -20.91 -19.57 17.44
CA ARG A 109 -21.19 -19.66 18.88
C ARG A 109 -21.00 -18.36 19.66
N LYS A 110 -19.97 -17.57 19.32
CA LYS A 110 -19.58 -16.35 20.05
C LYS A 110 -19.94 -15.06 19.30
N GLY A 111 -20.23 -15.16 18.01
CA GLY A 111 -20.33 -14.00 17.12
C GLY A 111 -18.98 -13.55 16.56
N LEU A 112 -19.02 -12.83 15.44
CA LEU A 112 -17.82 -12.39 14.72
C LEU A 112 -16.99 -11.38 15.50
N GLN A 113 -17.64 -10.45 16.19
CA GLN A 113 -17.01 -9.35 16.91
C GLN A 113 -16.17 -9.82 18.08
N GLN A 114 -16.74 -10.70 18.91
CA GLN A 114 -16.05 -11.23 20.07
C GLN A 114 -14.80 -12.00 19.64
N VAL A 115 -14.92 -12.83 18.59
CA VAL A 115 -13.78 -13.59 18.06
C VAL A 115 -12.71 -12.66 17.46
N ALA A 116 -13.10 -11.58 16.77
CA ALA A 116 -12.14 -10.61 16.25
C ALA A 116 -11.37 -9.90 17.38
N LYS A 117 -12.07 -9.50 18.45
CA LYS A 117 -11.49 -8.88 19.64
C LYS A 117 -10.54 -9.84 20.37
N ASP A 118 -10.95 -11.08 20.59
CA ASP A 118 -10.14 -12.14 21.24
C ASP A 118 -8.80 -12.36 20.51
N ASN A 119 -8.77 -12.23 19.18
CA ASN A 119 -7.58 -12.46 18.35
C ASN A 119 -6.85 -11.16 17.97
N GLY A 120 -7.34 -9.98 18.38
CA GLY A 120 -6.74 -8.68 18.07
C GLY A 120 -6.73 -8.35 16.57
N ILE A 121 -7.82 -8.64 15.85
CA ILE A 121 -7.89 -8.49 14.39
C ILE A 121 -8.84 -7.35 14.00
N ASP A 122 -8.34 -6.47 13.14
CA ASP A 122 -9.14 -5.40 12.54
C ASP A 122 -9.95 -5.91 11.33
N LEU A 123 -11.28 -5.86 11.45
CA LEU A 123 -12.19 -6.33 10.40
C LEU A 123 -12.19 -5.42 9.16
N ASN A 124 -11.79 -4.15 9.29
CA ASN A 124 -11.69 -3.17 8.20
C ASN A 124 -10.61 -3.45 7.16
N LYS A 125 -9.67 -4.33 7.47
CA LYS A 125 -8.55 -4.66 6.59
C LYS A 125 -8.93 -5.60 5.42
N PHE A 126 -10.09 -6.23 5.49
CA PHE A 126 -10.58 -7.26 4.56
C PHE A 126 -11.73 -6.75 3.70
#